data_AF-A0A352T0P9-F1
#
_entry.id   AF-A0A352T0P9-F1
#
_cell.length_a   1.000
_cell.length_b   1.000
_cell.length_c   1.000
_cell.angle_alpha   90.00
_cell.angle_beta   90.00
_cell.angle_gamma   90.00
#
_symmetry.space_group_name_H-M   'P 1'
#
loop_
_entity.id
_entity.type
_entity.pdbx_description
1 polymer ?
#
loop_
_entity_poly.entity_id
_entity_poly.type
_entity_poly.pdbx_seq_one_letter_code
_entity_poly.pdbx_strand_id
1 'polypeptide(L)'
;EHDIVKGNLEKGAVEYEFKPLSKRKFITRNINLESSYSFNKILDLIKFSGDTFSNIKDYVRINLTGEVNTDISMDEVENEARQFFYYIEFDENYIYKNSEIKIQDCNEFNIIESYKLQFENHQDKTEQQAFKLGLEVLRKEKVVN
;
A
#
# COMPACT_ATOMS: atom_id res chain seq x y z
N GLU A 1 -13.16 17.11 -20.70
CA GLU A 1 -14.46 16.40 -20.78
C GLU A 1 -14.88 16.34 -22.23
N HIS A 2 -15.43 15.22 -22.68
CA HIS A 2 -15.88 15.02 -24.06
C HIS A 2 -17.36 14.68 -24.03
N ASP A 3 -18.24 15.66 -24.23
CA ASP A 3 -19.69 15.49 -24.14
C ASP A 3 -20.42 16.23 -25.27
N ILE A 4 -21.68 15.89 -25.50
CA ILE A 4 -22.51 16.47 -26.56
C ILE A 4 -23.56 17.38 -25.94
N VAL A 5 -23.62 18.62 -26.43
CA VAL A 5 -24.76 19.51 -26.18
C VAL A 5 -25.72 19.40 -27.37
N LYS A 6 -26.94 18.95 -27.12
CA LYS A 6 -28.01 18.92 -28.14
C LYS A 6 -28.95 20.09 -27.87
N GLY A 7 -28.97 21.06 -28.78
CA GLY A 7 -29.91 22.19 -28.72
C GLY A 7 -31.08 22.01 -29.70
N ASN A 8 -32.27 22.41 -29.29
CA ASN A 8 -33.42 22.62 -30.16
C ASN A 8 -33.74 24.11 -30.18
N LEU A 9 -33.70 24.71 -31.37
CA LEU A 9 -33.95 26.14 -31.57
C LEU A 9 -35.36 26.33 -32.12
N GLU A 10 -36.22 26.94 -31.32
CA GLU A 10 -37.55 27.38 -31.73
C GLU A 10 -37.64 28.91 -31.73
N LYS A 11 -38.63 29.47 -32.43
CA LYS A 11 -38.74 30.92 -32.61
C LYS A 11 -39.07 31.59 -31.27
N GLY A 12 -38.04 32.12 -30.61
CA GLY A 12 -38.15 32.79 -29.30
C GLY A 12 -37.80 31.91 -28.09
N ALA A 13 -37.43 30.65 -28.30
CA ALA A 13 -37.04 29.73 -27.23
C ALA A 13 -35.86 28.85 -27.64
N VAL A 14 -34.93 28.64 -26.71
CA VAL A 14 -33.79 27.74 -26.87
C VAL A 14 -33.87 26.68 -25.79
N GLU A 15 -34.06 25.43 -26.19
CA GLU A 15 -33.92 24.29 -25.30
C GLU A 15 -32.58 23.61 -25.57
N TYR A 16 -31.85 23.26 -24.52
CA TYR A 16 -30.61 22.50 -24.65
C TYR A 16 -30.59 21.36 -23.64
N GLU A 17 -30.16 20.20 -24.10
CA GLU A 17 -29.96 19.01 -23.30
C GLU A 17 -28.49 18.61 -23.36
N PHE A 18 -27.89 18.42 -22.19
CA PHE A 18 -26.54 17.87 -22.08
C PHE A 18 -26.61 16.35 -22.11
N LYS A 19 -25.94 15.74 -23.10
CA LYS A 19 -25.81 14.28 -23.22
C LYS A 19 -24.38 13.88 -22.86
N PRO A 20 -24.15 13.35 -21.64
CA PRO A 20 -22.83 12.86 -21.28
C PRO A 20 -22.48 11.63 -22.13
N LEU A 21 -21.37 11.68 -22.85
CA LEU A 21 -20.88 10.58 -23.69
C LEU A 21 -20.16 9.52 -22.85
N SER A 22 -19.43 9.95 -21.82
CA SER A 22 -18.74 9.02 -20.91
C SER A 22 -19.63 8.61 -19.75
N LYS A 23 -20.00 7.32 -19.69
CA LYS A 23 -20.71 6.74 -18.53
C LYS A 23 -19.81 6.56 -17.30
N ARG A 24 -18.49 6.54 -17.50
CA ARG A 24 -17.48 6.24 -16.47
C ARG A 24 -16.73 7.48 -16.07
N LYS A 25 -16.47 7.59 -14.77
CA LYS A 25 -15.70 8.67 -14.16
C LYS A 25 -14.29 8.17 -13.83
N PHE A 26 -13.36 9.11 -13.74
CA PHE A 26 -12.05 8.88 -13.13
C PHE A 26 -12.12 9.40 -11.69
N ILE A 27 -11.79 8.54 -10.73
CA ILE A 27 -11.91 8.83 -9.30
C ILE A 27 -10.55 8.65 -8.66
N THR A 28 -10.04 9.68 -8.00
CA THR A 28 -8.80 9.61 -7.24
C THR A 28 -9.12 9.62 -5.75
N ARG A 29 -8.49 8.72 -4.99
CA ARG A 29 -8.66 8.57 -3.55
C ARG A 29 -7.30 8.61 -2.88
N ASN A 30 -7.23 9.22 -1.69
CA ASN A 30 -6.01 9.27 -0.89
C ASN A 30 -6.23 8.45 0.38
N ILE A 31 -5.35 7.50 0.65
CA ILE A 31 -5.37 6.67 1.85
C ILE A 31 -4.04 6.83 2.55
N ASN A 32 -4.10 7.28 3.80
CA ASN A 32 -2.93 7.35 4.65
C ASN A 32 -2.80 6.06 5.46
N LEU A 33 -1.65 5.41 5.34
CA LEU A 33 -1.29 4.15 5.98
C LEU A 33 -0.51 4.42 7.27
N GLU A 34 -0.73 3.56 8.26
CA GLU A 34 0.03 3.53 9.50
C GLU A 34 0.72 2.18 9.63
N SER A 35 1.92 2.17 10.24
CA SER A 35 2.69 0.94 10.47
C SER A 35 1.98 -0.06 11.39
N SER A 36 0.94 0.38 12.10
CA SER A 36 0.09 -0.46 12.96
C SER A 36 -0.96 -1.27 12.18
N TYR A 37 -1.22 -0.91 10.92
CA TYR A 37 -2.26 -1.53 10.11
C TYR A 37 -1.82 -2.92 9.65
N SER A 38 -2.71 -3.89 9.78
CA SER A 38 -2.52 -5.23 9.23
C SER A 38 -2.89 -5.27 7.75
N PHE A 39 -2.46 -6.33 7.06
CA PHE A 39 -2.84 -6.61 5.67
C PHE A 39 -4.35 -6.42 5.41
N ASN A 40 -5.19 -7.08 6.22
CA ASN A 40 -6.65 -7.01 6.09
C ASN A 40 -7.18 -5.59 6.31
N LYS A 41 -6.58 -4.84 7.24
CA LYS A 41 -6.98 -3.46 7.52
C LYS A 41 -6.71 -2.56 6.32
N ILE A 42 -5.56 -2.69 5.67
CA ILE A 42 -5.19 -1.92 4.48
C ILE A 42 -6.13 -2.28 3.32
N LEU A 43 -6.38 -3.57 3.10
CA LEU A 43 -7.30 -4.05 2.06
C LEU A 43 -8.72 -3.52 2.28
N ASP A 44 -9.22 -3.53 3.51
CA ASP A 44 -10.53 -2.96 3.86
C ASP A 44 -10.58 -1.46 3.60
N LEU A 45 -9.52 -0.71 3.97
CA LEU A 45 -9.44 0.73 3.69
C LEU A 45 -9.53 1.01 2.19
N ILE A 46 -8.83 0.21 1.37
CA ILE A 46 -8.90 0.33 -0.09
C ILE A 46 -10.31 0.03 -0.59
N LYS A 47 -10.89 -1.10 -0.20
CA LYS A 47 -12.21 -1.57 -0.66
C LYS A 47 -13.33 -0.60 -0.29
N PHE A 48 -13.31 -0.08 0.93
CA PHE A 48 -14.35 0.79 1.48
C PHE A 48 -14.01 2.28 1.42
N SER A 49 -12.97 2.67 0.66
CA SER A 49 -12.60 4.08 0.43
C SER A 49 -13.65 4.90 -0.34
N GLY A 50 -14.70 4.25 -0.85
CA GLY A 50 -15.84 4.90 -1.50
C GLY A 50 -16.96 3.92 -1.79
N ASP A 51 -17.94 4.33 -2.60
CA ASP A 51 -19.12 3.52 -2.87
C ASP A 51 -18.82 2.29 -3.75
N THR A 52 -19.42 1.15 -3.41
CA THR A 52 -19.30 -0.10 -4.17
C THR A 52 -19.68 0.06 -5.63
N PHE A 53 -20.70 0.89 -5.92
CA PHE A 53 -21.15 1.16 -7.29
C PHE A 53 -20.06 1.83 -8.13
N SER A 54 -19.33 2.78 -7.55
CA SER A 54 -18.22 3.45 -8.21
C SER A 54 -17.07 2.48 -8.46
N ASN A 55 -16.77 1.60 -7.49
CA ASN A 55 -15.69 0.61 -7.62
C ASN A 55 -15.91 -0.33 -8.83
N ILE A 56 -17.14 -0.77 -9.08
CA ILE A 56 -17.47 -1.71 -10.18
C ILE A 56 -17.73 -1.04 -11.53
N LYS A 57 -17.82 0.30 -11.59
CA LYS A 57 -18.21 1.02 -12.81
C LYS A 57 -17.13 1.96 -13.32
N ASP A 58 -16.44 2.64 -12.42
CA ASP A 58 -15.57 3.76 -12.70
C ASP A 58 -14.08 3.34 -12.65
N TYR A 59 -13.21 4.22 -13.15
CA TYR A 59 -11.76 4.03 -13.08
C TYR A 59 -11.24 4.65 -11.80
N VAL A 60 -10.64 3.84 -10.92
CA VAL A 60 -10.20 4.31 -9.60
C VAL A 60 -8.67 4.39 -9.56
N ARG A 61 -8.15 5.48 -9.02
CA ARG A 61 -6.73 5.62 -8.66
C ARG A 61 -6.63 5.84 -7.16
N ILE A 62 -5.78 5.09 -6.49
CA ILE A 62 -5.55 5.21 -5.04
C ILE A 62 -4.11 5.65 -4.79
N ASN A 63 -3.98 6.80 -4.12
CA ASN A 63 -2.70 7.29 -3.64
C ASN A 63 -2.51 6.75 -2.22
N LEU A 64 -1.50 5.90 -2.06
CA LEU A 64 -1.14 5.30 -0.79
C LEU A 64 0.03 6.10 -0.20
N THR A 65 -0.18 6.75 0.94
CA THR A 65 0.84 7.56 1.63
C THR A 65 1.07 7.03 3.05
N GLY A 66 2.15 7.47 3.72
CA GLY A 66 2.37 7.16 5.14
C GLY A 66 3.36 6.02 5.36
N GLU A 67 3.12 5.20 6.38
CA GLU A 67 4.05 4.15 6.81
C GLU A 67 3.40 2.76 6.71
N VAL A 68 4.14 1.78 6.20
CA VAL A 68 3.72 0.38 6.09
C VAL A 68 4.68 -0.51 6.85
N ASN A 69 4.17 -1.50 7.57
CA ASN A 69 5.02 -2.50 8.20
C ASN A 69 5.74 -3.34 7.13
N THR A 70 7.06 -3.53 7.27
CA THR A 70 7.87 -4.42 6.41
C THR A 70 7.37 -5.86 6.34
N ASP A 71 6.61 -6.31 7.33
CA ASP A 71 6.01 -7.64 7.36
C ASP A 71 4.84 -7.79 6.37
N ILE A 72 4.38 -6.70 5.74
CA ILE A 72 3.23 -6.67 4.85
C ILE A 72 3.68 -6.60 3.39
N SER A 73 3.22 -7.58 2.60
CA SER A 73 3.36 -7.57 1.15
C SER A 73 2.30 -6.65 0.53
N MET A 74 2.70 -5.44 0.12
CA MET A 74 1.80 -4.50 -0.54
C MET A 74 1.42 -4.95 -1.96
N ASP A 75 2.32 -5.62 -2.67
CA ASP A 75 2.03 -6.26 -3.96
C ASP A 75 0.82 -7.22 -3.86
N GLU A 76 0.77 -8.00 -2.76
CA GLU A 76 -0.36 -8.90 -2.50
C GLU A 76 -1.64 -8.12 -2.15
N VAL A 77 -1.54 -7.06 -1.33
CA VAL A 77 -2.68 -6.20 -1.01
C VAL A 77 -3.29 -5.61 -2.29
N GLU A 78 -2.45 -5.09 -3.18
CA GLU A 78 -2.88 -4.51 -4.45
C GLU A 78 -3.52 -5.55 -5.37
N ASN A 79 -2.93 -6.74 -5.45
CA ASN A 79 -3.46 -7.81 -6.28
C ASN A 79 -4.83 -8.30 -5.77
N GLU A 80 -5.00 -8.45 -4.46
CA GLU A 80 -6.29 -8.76 -3.86
C GLU A 80 -7.30 -7.62 -4.06
N ALA A 81 -6.86 -6.37 -3.90
CA ALA A 81 -7.71 -5.20 -4.10
C ALA A 81 -8.29 -5.15 -5.52
N ARG A 82 -7.50 -5.48 -6.56
CA ARG A 82 -7.94 -5.47 -7.97
C ARG A 82 -9.21 -6.29 -8.23
N GLN A 83 -9.48 -7.31 -7.42
CA GLN A 83 -10.68 -8.15 -7.57
C GLN A 83 -11.99 -7.40 -7.26
N PHE A 84 -11.93 -6.31 -6.49
CA PHE A 84 -13.11 -5.54 -6.08
C PHE A 84 -13.43 -4.36 -6.99
N PHE A 85 -12.59 -4.07 -7.98
CA PHE A 85 -12.72 -2.90 -8.83
C PHE A 85 -12.80 -3.29 -10.30
N TYR A 86 -13.55 -2.53 -11.09
CA TYR A 86 -13.52 -2.63 -12.55
C TYR A 86 -12.12 -2.31 -13.08
N TYR A 87 -11.51 -1.27 -12.51
CA TYR A 87 -10.13 -0.88 -12.78
C TYR A 87 -9.59 -0.08 -11.60
N ILE A 88 -8.38 -0.42 -11.16
CA ILE A 88 -7.67 0.28 -10.10
C ILE A 88 -6.19 0.45 -10.44
N GLU A 89 -5.67 1.65 -10.20
CA GLU A 89 -4.26 2.02 -10.20
C GLU A 89 -3.83 2.48 -8.81
N PHE A 90 -2.56 2.25 -8.47
CA PHE A 90 -1.98 2.66 -7.20
C PHE A 90 -0.80 3.62 -7.45
N ASP A 91 -0.77 4.72 -6.71
CA ASP A 91 0.38 5.60 -6.61
C ASP A 91 1.06 5.36 -5.24
N GLU A 92 2.16 4.61 -5.25
CA GLU A 92 2.91 4.18 -4.07
C GLU A 92 3.82 5.31 -3.54
N ASN A 93 3.35 6.03 -2.52
CA ASN A 93 4.08 7.13 -1.87
C ASN A 93 4.28 6.88 -0.36
N TYR A 94 4.19 5.62 0.07
CA TYR A 94 4.45 5.21 1.45
C TYR A 94 5.90 4.74 1.63
N ILE A 95 6.34 4.70 2.88
CA ILE A 95 7.64 4.15 3.26
C ILE A 95 7.47 2.93 4.15
N TYR A 96 8.39 1.97 4.04
CA TYR A 96 8.40 0.82 4.93
C TYR A 96 9.05 1.16 6.27
N LYS A 97 8.45 0.65 7.35
CA LYS A 97 8.95 0.78 8.72
C LYS A 97 8.95 -0.58 9.40
N ASN A 98 10.11 -0.98 9.91
CA ASN A 98 10.23 -2.21 10.69
C ASN A 98 9.37 -2.14 11.94
N SER A 99 8.61 -3.19 12.22
CA SER A 99 7.77 -3.34 13.42
C SER A 99 8.57 -3.56 14.72
N GLU A 100 9.90 -3.43 14.68
CA GLU A 100 10.79 -3.65 15.81
C GLU A 100 11.83 -2.53 16.00
N ILE A 101 11.38 -1.39 16.52
CA ILE A 101 12.07 -0.79 17.67
C ILE A 101 11.29 -1.26 18.91
N LYS A 102 11.26 -2.58 19.12
CA LYS A 102 11.07 -3.09 20.47
C LYS A 102 12.43 -2.92 21.11
N ILE A 103 12.56 -1.90 21.94
CA ILE A 103 13.66 -1.73 22.86
C ILE A 103 13.79 -3.06 23.62
N GLN A 104 14.70 -3.93 23.19
CA GLN A 104 15.22 -5.00 24.04
C GLN A 104 16.22 -4.32 24.98
N ASP A 105 15.67 -3.59 25.97
CA ASP A 105 16.38 -3.29 27.21
C ASP A 105 16.59 -4.62 27.92
N CYS A 106 17.60 -5.40 27.49
CA CYS A 106 18.21 -6.50 28.22
C CYS A 106 19.43 -7.03 27.43
N ASN A 107 20.53 -6.28 27.58
CA ASN A 107 21.94 -6.63 27.36
C ASN A 107 22.63 -5.70 26.35
N GLU A 108 22.89 -4.46 26.79
CA GLU A 108 24.05 -3.72 26.31
C GLU A 108 25.26 -4.66 26.35
N PHE A 109 25.89 -4.88 25.19
CA PHE A 109 27.08 -5.73 24.97
C PHE A 109 26.87 -7.25 24.82
N ASN A 110 25.81 -7.71 24.15
CA ASN A 110 25.76 -9.11 23.67
C ASN A 110 26.45 -9.27 22.30
N ILE A 111 27.11 -10.42 22.07
CA ILE A 111 27.79 -10.80 20.82
C ILE A 111 26.88 -10.64 19.58
N ILE A 112 25.56 -10.77 19.77
CA ILE A 112 24.56 -10.58 18.71
C ILE A 112 24.54 -9.13 18.19
N GLU A 113 24.73 -8.15 19.07
CA GLU A 113 24.69 -6.74 18.73
C GLU A 113 25.99 -6.27 18.06
N SER A 114 27.14 -6.77 18.53
CA SER A 114 28.41 -6.57 17.81
C SER A 114 28.39 -7.24 16.43
N TYR A 115 27.73 -8.40 16.29
CA TYR A 115 27.54 -9.05 14.99
C TYR A 115 26.63 -8.23 14.07
N LYS A 116 25.54 -7.64 14.58
CA LYS A 116 24.67 -6.73 13.81
C LYS A 116 25.42 -5.51 13.27
N LEU A 117 26.17 -4.81 14.13
CA LEU A 117 26.90 -3.59 13.77
C LEU A 117 27.95 -3.81 12.68
N GLN A 118 28.53 -5.01 12.58
CA GLN A 118 29.51 -5.34 11.54
C GLN A 118 28.89 -5.43 10.13
N PHE A 119 27.56 -5.61 10.02
CA PHE A 119 26.88 -5.87 8.76
C PHE A 119 25.90 -4.76 8.32
N GLU A 120 25.76 -3.66 9.09
CA GLU A 120 24.81 -2.57 8.79
C GLU A 120 25.00 -1.85 7.45
N ASN A 121 26.17 -2.00 6.80
CA ASN A 121 26.47 -1.38 5.50
C ASN A 121 26.59 -2.37 4.32
N HIS A 122 26.17 -3.62 4.50
CA HIS A 122 26.36 -4.67 3.50
C HIS A 122 25.02 -5.02 2.81
N GLN A 123 24.89 -4.64 1.53
CA GLN A 123 23.69 -4.92 0.71
C GLN A 123 23.81 -6.18 -0.15
N ASP A 124 24.92 -6.89 -0.09
CA ASP A 124 25.09 -8.13 -0.86
C ASP A 124 24.18 -9.24 -0.32
N LYS A 125 23.44 -9.87 -1.23
CA LYS A 125 22.46 -10.91 -0.92
C LYS A 125 23.09 -12.14 -0.26
N THR A 126 24.32 -12.49 -0.64
CA THR A 126 25.06 -13.61 -0.06
C THR A 126 25.49 -13.29 1.37
N GLU A 127 25.90 -12.05 1.64
CA GLU A 127 26.28 -11.58 2.97
C GLU A 127 25.08 -11.55 3.93
N GLN A 128 23.91 -11.11 3.45
CA GLN A 128 22.68 -11.13 4.23
C GLN A 128 22.20 -12.56 4.57
N GLN A 129 22.39 -13.51 3.65
CA GLN A 129 22.08 -14.92 3.90
C GLN A 129 23.02 -15.53 4.94
N ALA A 130 24.33 -15.29 4.81
CA ALA A 130 25.31 -15.73 5.79
C ALA A 130 25.04 -15.12 7.18
N PHE A 131 24.68 -13.84 7.21
CA PHE A 131 24.29 -13.12 8.43
C PHE A 131 23.07 -13.75 9.12
N LYS A 132 22.02 -14.06 8.35
CA LYS A 132 20.82 -14.74 8.86
C LYS A 132 21.13 -16.12 9.46
N LEU A 133 21.96 -16.90 8.78
CA LEU A 133 22.44 -18.21 9.24
C LEU A 133 23.24 -18.10 10.55
N GLY A 134 24.18 -17.14 10.64
CA GLY A 134 24.98 -16.89 11.84
C GLY A 134 24.14 -16.50 13.06
N LEU A 135 23.15 -15.62 12.87
CA LEU A 135 22.21 -15.24 13.93
C LEU A 135 21.36 -16.42 14.42
N GLU A 136 20.98 -17.33 13.53
CA GLU A 136 20.19 -18.50 13.89
C GLU A 136 20.99 -19.47 14.77
N VAL A 137 22.28 -19.68 14.47
CA VAL A 137 23.19 -20.52 15.27
C VAL A 137 23.40 -19.91 16.65
N LEU A 138 23.71 -18.62 16.72
CA LEU A 138 23.92 -17.91 17.99
C LEU A 138 22.68 -17.91 18.89
N ARG A 139 21.48 -17.87 18.30
CA ARG A 139 20.20 -17.99 19.04
C ARG A 139 19.94 -19.40 19.56
N LYS A 140 20.38 -20.44 18.83
CA LYS A 140 20.25 -21.84 19.26
C LYS A 140 21.20 -22.18 20.40
N GLU A 141 22.43 -21.66 20.40
CA GLU A 141 23.38 -21.86 21.50
C GLU A 141 22.93 -21.21 22.82
N LYS A 142 22.13 -20.15 22.76
CA LYS A 142 21.60 -19.48 23.97
C LYS A 142 20.52 -20.30 24.71
N VAL A 143 20.06 -21.44 24.15
CA VAL A 143 19.10 -22.35 24.79
C VAL A 143 19.80 -23.61 25.33
N VAL A 144 20.82 -23.43 26.17
CA VAL A 144 21.24 -24.43 27.16
C VAL A 144 21.68 -23.70 28.42
N ASN A 145 20.70 -23.40 29.29
CA ASN A 145 20.72 -23.53 30.76
C ASN A 145 19.47 -22.89 31.36
#